data_AF-X0UL09-F1
#
_entry.id   AF-X0UL09-F1
#
_cell.length_a   1.000
_cell.length_b   1.000
_cell.length_c   1.000
_cell.angle_alpha   90.00
_cell.angle_beta   90.00
_cell.angle_gamma   90.00
#
_symmetry.space_group_name_H-M   'P 1'
#
loop_
_entity.id
_entity.type
_entity.pdbx_description
1 polymer ?
#
loop_
_entity_poly.entity_id
_entity_poly.type
_entity_poly.pdbx_seq_one_letter_code
_entity_poly.pdbx_strand_id
1 'polypeptide(L)'
;VDSTEWRGTYEGGKLKETGTTHWNSPNTGATNESGFSALPGGVRATDNKYCELGNVAYFWTATEYRRDGAWLRILVYSSSKVIRTDSDKRLYCSVRCVRD
;
A
#
# COMPACT_ATOMS: atom_id res chain seq x y z
N VAL A 1 0.44 -17.73 -9.18
CA VAL A 1 -0.70 -17.15 -9.94
C VAL A 1 -0.67 -15.65 -9.75
N ASP A 2 -0.50 -14.90 -10.84
CA ASP A 2 -0.41 -13.42 -10.84
C ASP A 2 -1.77 -12.73 -10.68
N SER A 3 -2.65 -13.26 -9.83
CA SER A 3 -3.97 -12.67 -9.60
C SER A 3 -3.91 -11.40 -8.76
N THR A 4 -4.93 -10.56 -8.93
CA THR A 4 -5.30 -9.48 -8.02
C THR A 4 -6.05 -10.11 -6.84
N GLU A 5 -5.62 -9.89 -5.60
CA GLU A 5 -6.31 -10.37 -4.40
C GLU A 5 -5.55 -9.96 -3.11
N TRP A 6 -6.17 -10.19 -1.96
CA TRP A 6 -5.47 -10.18 -0.67
C TRP A 6 -4.36 -11.24 -0.61
N ARG A 7 -3.26 -10.90 0.06
CA ARG A 7 -2.07 -11.72 0.26
C ARG A 7 -1.74 -11.76 1.74
N GLY A 8 -1.29 -12.94 2.18
CA GLY A 8 -0.89 -13.17 3.55
C GLY A 8 -2.06 -13.23 4.55
N THR A 9 -1.71 -13.20 5.82
CA THR A 9 -2.58 -13.27 6.99
C THR A 9 -2.44 -12.01 7.86
N TYR A 10 -1.22 -11.62 8.23
CA TYR A 10 -0.94 -10.45 9.09
C TYR A 10 0.32 -9.65 8.68
N GLU A 11 0.92 -9.97 7.54
CA GLU A 11 2.15 -9.36 7.02
C GLU A 11 1.95 -7.88 6.68
N GLY A 12 0.74 -7.48 6.28
CA GLY A 12 0.41 -6.07 6.09
C GLY A 12 0.50 -5.28 7.40
N GLY A 13 0.08 -5.88 8.51
CA GLY A 13 0.23 -5.33 9.85
C GLY A 13 1.69 -5.10 10.25
N LYS A 14 2.57 -6.06 9.93
CA LYS A 14 4.01 -5.96 10.22
C LYS A 14 4.73 -4.85 9.46
N LEU A 15 4.14 -4.37 8.36
CA LEU A 15 4.71 -3.32 7.52
C LEU A 15 4.28 -1.90 7.94
N LYS A 16 3.14 -1.75 8.63
CA LYS A 16 2.57 -0.46 9.00
C LYS A 16 3.28 0.16 10.19
N GLU A 17 3.35 1.49 10.21
CA GLU A 17 3.59 2.26 11.44
C GLU A 17 2.61 1.83 12.54
N THR A 18 3.09 1.72 13.78
CA THR A 18 2.26 1.40 14.95
C THR A 18 1.43 2.60 15.41
N GLY A 19 0.30 2.33 16.08
CA GLY A 19 -0.58 3.37 16.58
C GLY A 19 -1.40 4.04 15.47
N THR A 20 -1.94 5.22 15.76
CA THR A 20 -2.88 5.93 14.87
C THR A 20 -2.50 7.40 14.70
N THR A 21 -1.20 7.73 14.80
CA THR A 21 -0.74 9.11 14.57
C THR A 21 -1.01 9.53 13.12
N HIS A 22 -0.66 8.67 12.16
CA HIS A 22 -0.95 8.90 10.75
C HIS A 22 -2.08 8.00 10.22
N TRP A 23 -2.16 6.75 10.71
CA TRP A 23 -3.23 5.83 10.33
C TRP A 23 -4.53 6.15 11.07
N ASN A 24 -5.64 6.15 10.34
CA ASN A 24 -6.96 6.18 10.95
C ASN A 24 -7.21 4.88 11.74
N SER A 25 -7.98 5.01 12.82
CA SER A 25 -8.43 3.86 13.62
C SER A 25 -9.27 2.91 12.75
N PRO A 26 -9.06 1.58 12.81
CA PRO A 26 -8.34 0.88 13.88
C PRO A 26 -6.84 0.62 13.66
N ASN A 27 -6.29 0.93 12.48
CA ASN A 27 -4.96 0.46 12.04
C ASN A 27 -4.71 -1.05 12.36
N THR A 28 -5.67 -1.90 11.97
CA THR A 28 -5.78 -3.31 12.36
C THR A 28 -4.45 -4.06 12.25
N GLY A 29 -4.01 -4.65 13.37
CA GLY A 29 -2.86 -5.55 13.41
C GLY A 29 -1.51 -4.89 13.14
N ALA A 30 -1.41 -3.56 13.22
CA ALA A 30 -0.14 -2.87 13.01
C ALA A 30 0.87 -3.16 14.13
N THR A 31 2.00 -3.78 13.78
CA THR A 31 3.08 -4.11 14.73
C THR A 31 4.44 -3.56 14.33
N ASN A 32 4.61 -3.13 13.08
CA ASN A 32 5.87 -2.68 12.51
C ASN A 32 7.07 -3.64 12.71
N GLU A 33 6.84 -4.94 12.89
CA GLU A 33 7.90 -5.93 13.10
C GLU A 33 8.93 -6.00 11.96
N SER A 34 8.57 -5.52 10.77
CA SER A 34 9.51 -5.44 9.64
C SER A 34 10.50 -4.28 9.72
N GLY A 35 10.27 -3.28 10.59
CA GLY A 35 11.00 -2.02 10.61
C GLY A 35 10.73 -1.10 9.41
N PHE A 36 9.75 -1.42 8.57
CA PHE A 36 9.45 -0.67 7.36
C PHE A 36 8.77 0.69 7.63
N SER A 37 7.89 0.75 8.64
CA SER A 37 7.11 1.93 9.05
C SER A 37 6.29 2.57 7.93
N ALA A 38 5.40 1.81 7.29
CA ALA A 38 4.57 2.34 6.20
C ALA A 38 3.60 3.41 6.74
N LEU A 39 3.54 4.55 6.04
CA LEU A 39 2.61 5.65 6.30
C LEU A 39 1.45 5.65 5.30
N PRO A 40 0.24 6.05 5.71
CA PRO A 40 -0.95 6.08 4.87
C PRO A 40 -1.03 7.35 4.04
N GLY A 41 -0.08 7.51 3.11
CA GLY A 41 0.00 8.69 2.24
C GLY A 41 -1.13 8.80 1.21
N GLY A 42 -2.00 7.79 1.10
CA GLY A 42 -3.03 7.74 0.08
C GLY A 42 -2.46 7.66 -1.32
N VAL A 43 -3.22 8.15 -2.28
CA VAL A 43 -2.85 8.25 -3.69
C VAL A 43 -3.30 9.59 -4.24
N ARG A 44 -2.55 10.13 -5.20
CA ARG A 44 -3.03 11.25 -6.02
C ARG A 44 -3.50 10.74 -7.38
N ALA A 45 -4.76 11.02 -7.69
CA ALA A 45 -5.41 10.66 -8.93
C ALA A 45 -4.96 11.58 -10.09
N THR A 46 -5.27 11.18 -11.32
CA THR A 46 -4.89 11.93 -12.54
C THR A 46 -5.57 13.28 -12.65
N ASP A 47 -6.67 13.51 -11.92
CA ASP A 47 -7.34 14.81 -11.81
C ASP A 47 -6.74 15.72 -10.72
N ASN A 48 -5.52 15.38 -10.25
CA ASN A 48 -4.76 16.07 -9.21
C ASN A 48 -5.38 16.08 -7.81
N LYS A 49 -6.41 15.26 -7.55
CA LYS A 49 -6.98 15.13 -6.20
C LYS A 49 -6.25 14.05 -5.40
N TYR A 50 -6.04 14.34 -4.11
CA TYR A 50 -5.57 13.37 -3.14
C TYR A 50 -6.75 12.62 -2.55
N CYS A 51 -6.63 11.30 -2.48
CA CYS A 51 -7.63 10.39 -1.93
C CYS A 51 -6.97 9.45 -0.93
N GLU A 52 -7.78 8.90 0.00
CA GLU A 52 -7.39 7.83 0.93
C GLU A 52 -6.25 8.17 1.92
N LEU A 53 -5.96 9.46 2.13
CA LEU A 53 -5.04 9.91 3.15
C LEU A 53 -5.49 9.40 4.53
N GLY A 54 -4.57 8.81 5.29
CA GLY A 54 -4.88 8.20 6.59
C GLY A 54 -5.47 6.79 6.52
N ASN A 55 -6.03 6.38 5.37
CA ASN A 55 -6.71 5.09 5.22
C ASN A 55 -5.89 4.04 4.50
N VAL A 56 -5.06 4.46 3.54
CA VAL A 56 -4.41 3.53 2.60
C VAL A 56 -2.98 3.98 2.30
N ALA A 57 -2.07 3.01 2.18
CA ALA A 57 -0.73 3.22 1.63
C ALA A 57 -0.59 2.45 0.31
N TYR A 58 -0.27 3.15 -0.77
CA TYR A 58 -0.08 2.58 -2.11
C TYR A 58 1.40 2.56 -2.47
N PHE A 59 1.91 1.39 -2.86
CA PHE A 59 3.30 1.21 -3.28
C PHE A 59 3.36 0.63 -4.69
N TRP A 60 4.02 1.34 -5.60
CA TRP A 60 4.37 0.79 -6.92
C TRP A 60 5.37 -0.35 -6.79
N THR A 61 5.24 -1.33 -7.67
CA THR A 61 6.27 -2.34 -7.91
C THR A 61 6.97 -2.07 -9.24
N ALA A 62 8.16 -2.61 -9.44
CA ALA A 62 8.88 -2.52 -10.71
C ALA A 62 8.28 -3.40 -11.82
N THR A 63 7.30 -4.24 -11.51
CA THR A 63 6.72 -5.20 -12.44
C THR A 63 5.57 -4.58 -13.23
N GLU A 64 5.70 -4.59 -14.55
CA GLU A 64 4.62 -4.23 -15.46
C GLU A 64 3.47 -5.24 -15.39
N TYR A 65 2.23 -4.76 -15.49
CA TYR A 65 1.06 -5.61 -15.75
C TYR A 65 0.66 -5.56 -17.22
N ARG A 66 0.63 -4.35 -17.81
CA ARG A 66 0.36 -4.09 -19.23
C ARG A 66 0.96 -2.74 -19.64
N ARG A 67 0.86 -2.39 -20.92
CA ARG A 67 1.38 -1.13 -21.49
C ARG A 67 1.15 0.09 -20.58
N ASP A 68 -0.09 0.30 -20.16
CA ASP A 68 -0.49 1.47 -19.36
C ASP A 68 -0.70 1.15 -17.87
N GLY A 69 -0.38 -0.07 -17.42
CA GLY A 69 -0.65 -0.53 -16.05
C GLY A 69 0.52 -1.23 -15.37
N ALA A 70 0.72 -0.97 -14.08
CA ALA A 70 1.75 -1.62 -13.27
C ALA A 70 1.14 -2.24 -12.01
N TRP A 71 1.86 -3.19 -11.42
CA TRP A 71 1.43 -3.82 -10.18
C TRP A 71 1.67 -2.93 -8.96
N LEU A 72 0.73 -2.96 -8.02
CA LEU A 72 0.71 -2.26 -6.75
C LEU A 72 0.68 -3.23 -5.57
N ARG A 73 1.25 -2.78 -4.45
CA ARG A 73 0.99 -3.30 -3.11
C ARG A 73 0.26 -2.25 -2.31
N ILE A 74 -0.80 -2.67 -1.62
CA ILE A 74 -1.66 -1.76 -0.85
C ILE A 74 -1.82 -2.27 0.58
N LEU A 75 -1.68 -1.35 1.53
CA LEU A 75 -1.98 -1.55 2.95
C LEU A 75 -3.20 -0.71 3.33
N VAL A 76 -4.16 -1.30 4.04
CA VAL A 76 -5.42 -0.64 4.40
C VAL A 76 -5.56 -0.58 5.93
N TYR A 77 -6.04 0.54 6.45
CA TYR A 77 -6.17 0.79 7.89
C TYR A 77 -7.01 -0.28 8.62
N SER A 78 -8.01 -0.86 7.96
CA SER A 78 -8.91 -1.86 8.54
C SER A 78 -8.43 -3.31 8.41
N SER A 79 -7.29 -3.57 7.76
CA SER A 79 -6.79 -4.92 7.46
C SER A 79 -5.34 -5.14 7.89
N SER A 80 -5.03 -6.37 8.28
CA SER A 80 -3.68 -6.85 8.56
C SER A 80 -3.01 -7.52 7.34
N LYS A 81 -3.72 -7.67 6.22
CA LYS A 81 -3.23 -8.29 4.98
C LYS A 81 -2.68 -7.25 4.00
N VAL A 82 -2.00 -7.72 2.96
CA VAL A 82 -1.52 -6.87 1.84
C VAL A 82 -2.39 -7.13 0.61
N ILE A 83 -2.88 -6.10 -0.08
CA ILE A 83 -3.54 -6.30 -1.39
C ILE A 83 -2.48 -6.26 -2.49
N ARG A 84 -2.58 -7.17 -3.44
CA ARG A 84 -1.92 -7.05 -4.74
C ARG A 84 -2.97 -6.74 -5.79
N THR A 85 -2.78 -5.67 -6.56
CA THR A 85 -3.66 -5.26 -7.67
C THR A 85 -2.84 -4.51 -8.71
N ASP A 86 -3.34 -4.33 -9.92
CA ASP A 86 -2.77 -3.39 -10.88
C ASP A 86 -3.49 -2.04 -10.84
N SER A 87 -2.84 -1.01 -11.37
CA SER A 87 -3.48 0.25 -11.72
C SER A 87 -2.76 0.99 -12.83
N ASP A 88 -3.37 2.08 -13.31
CA ASP A 88 -2.83 2.95 -14.35
C ASP A 88 -1.53 3.61 -13.89
N LYS A 89 -0.48 3.52 -14.72
CA LYS A 89 0.86 4.06 -14.42
C LYS A 89 0.87 5.58 -14.19
N ARG A 90 -0.20 6.30 -14.55
CA ARG A 90 -0.37 7.74 -14.32
C ARG A 90 -0.79 8.07 -12.88
N LEU A 91 -1.10 7.08 -12.03
CA LEU A 91 -1.34 7.34 -10.61
C LEU A 91 -0.03 7.66 -9.88
N TYR A 92 -0.14 8.62 -8.96
CA TYR A 92 0.98 9.03 -8.12
C TYR A 92 0.91 8.26 -6.80
N CYS A 93 1.50 7.07 -6.80
CA CYS A 93 1.66 6.21 -5.62
C CYS A 93 3.09 6.32 -5.06
N SER A 94 3.30 5.86 -3.83
CA SER A 94 4.63 5.85 -3.22
C SER A 94 5.56 4.86 -3.93
N VAL A 95 6.85 5.21 -4.01
CA VAL A 95 7.92 4.35 -4.50
C VAL A 95 8.92 4.10 -3.37
N ARG A 96 9.56 2.93 -3.38
CA ARG A 96 10.68 2.62 -2.48
C ARG A 96 11.74 1.85 -3.25
N CYS A 97 13.00 2.19 -3.02
CA CYS A 97 14.13 1.39 -3.47
C CYS A 97 14.31 0.18 -2.55
N VAL A 98 14.39 -1.01 -3.13
CA VAL A 98 14.76 -2.25 -2.43
C VAL A 98 16.22 -2.54 -2.78
N ARG A 99 17.00 -2.94 -1.79
CA ARG A 99 18.40 -3.34 -1.97
C ARG A 99 18.53 -4.79 -1.54
N ASP A 100 19.22 -5.56 -2.37
CA ASP A 100 19.66 -6.93 -2.10
C ASP A 100 21.00 -6.96 -1.36
#